data_AF-V4AKW9-F1
#
_entry.id   AF-V4AKW9-F1
#
_cell.length_a   1.000
_cell.length_b   1.000
_cell.length_c   1.000
_cell.angle_alpha   90.00
_cell.angle_beta   90.00
_cell.angle_gamma   90.00
#
_symmetry.space_group_name_H-M   'P 1'
#
loop_
_entity.id
_entity.type
_entity.pdbx_description
1 polymer ?
#
loop_
_entity_poly.entity_id
_entity_poly.type
_entity_poly.pdbx_seq_one_letter_code
_entity_poly.pdbx_strand_id
1 'polypeptide(L)'
;MEHIFHEKQEGSLCAQHCLNALLQDQYFSAVDLAQIAERLDVQEREYMAEGGVHTQEYQQFLQQPSSNFDDSGFFSVQVISNALKVWGLDMIPYNSPSDQATEARNNPTNQRAFICNFRQHWFAIRKLGNQWFNLNSLLTGPELISDTYLSLFLTQLQQEGYSIFVIKGRIPDCEADQLLKLIPAVQTVKPSLLVDPDSQSEDNSNSSNIQDALEQSRQAADQEDITLQRALQMSMEGKSPNL
;
A
#
# COMPACT_ATOMS: atom_id res chain seq x y z
N MET A 1 -2.58 -8.69 -16.26
CA MET A 1 -3.00 -8.02 -15.00
C MET A 1 -4.45 -8.30 -14.64
N GLU A 2 -5.33 -8.57 -15.62
CA GLU A 2 -6.77 -8.81 -15.40
C GLU A 2 -7.09 -10.04 -14.54
N HIS A 3 -6.17 -11.01 -14.43
CA HIS A 3 -6.34 -12.21 -13.62
C HIS A 3 -5.82 -12.08 -12.18
N ILE A 4 -5.16 -10.96 -11.84
CA ILE A 4 -4.70 -10.73 -10.47
C ILE A 4 -5.91 -10.34 -9.65
N PHE A 5 -6.17 -11.09 -8.58
CA PHE A 5 -7.21 -10.73 -7.63
C PHE A 5 -6.79 -9.45 -6.90
N HIS A 6 -7.55 -8.37 -7.09
CA HIS A 6 -7.35 -7.08 -6.45
C HIS A 6 -8.70 -6.52 -6.02
N GLU A 7 -8.86 -6.38 -4.70
CA GLU A 7 -10.08 -5.83 -4.12
C GLU A 7 -9.80 -4.38 -3.71
N LYS A 8 -10.59 -3.46 -4.26
CA LYS A 8 -10.53 -2.05 -3.87
C LYS A 8 -11.19 -1.90 -2.51
N GLN A 9 -10.56 -1.14 -1.64
CA GLN A 9 -11.12 -0.91 -0.32
C GLN A 9 -12.30 0.06 -0.38
N GLU A 10 -13.37 -0.32 0.32
CA GLU A 10 -14.49 0.55 0.64
C GLU A 10 -14.48 0.80 2.16
N GLY A 11 -14.37 2.07 2.57
CA GLY A 11 -14.24 2.44 3.99
C GLY A 11 -12.85 2.10 4.56
N SER A 12 -12.80 1.58 5.79
CA SER A 12 -11.56 1.37 6.56
C SER A 12 -11.09 -0.09 6.66
N LEU A 13 -11.71 -1.01 5.90
CA LEU A 13 -11.50 -2.47 6.01
C LEU A 13 -10.21 -2.98 5.35
N CYS A 14 -9.10 -2.25 5.51
CA CYS A 14 -7.81 -2.55 4.90
C CYS A 14 -7.27 -3.96 5.21
N ALA A 15 -7.52 -4.46 6.42
CA ALA A 15 -7.10 -5.80 6.85
C ALA A 15 -7.70 -6.93 6.00
N GLN A 16 -8.99 -6.84 5.71
CA GLN A 16 -9.70 -7.81 4.87
C GLN A 16 -9.08 -7.84 3.48
N HIS A 17 -8.99 -6.67 2.83
CA HIS A 17 -8.47 -6.56 1.48
C HIS A 17 -6.99 -6.96 1.39
N CYS A 18 -6.19 -6.64 2.41
CA CYS A 18 -4.80 -7.07 2.50
C CYS A 18 -4.69 -8.61 2.53
N LEU A 19 -5.47 -9.29 3.37
CA LEU A 19 -5.43 -10.75 3.48
C LEU A 19 -5.97 -11.44 2.23
N ASN A 20 -7.08 -10.96 1.67
CA ASN A 20 -7.67 -11.52 0.45
C ASN A 20 -6.76 -11.31 -0.76
N ALA A 21 -6.17 -10.12 -0.92
CA ALA A 21 -5.18 -9.86 -1.95
C ALA A 21 -3.93 -10.73 -1.77
N LEU A 22 -3.47 -10.92 -0.53
CA LEU A 22 -2.36 -11.81 -0.24
C LEU A 22 -2.67 -13.26 -0.61
N LEU A 23 -3.89 -13.75 -0.38
CA LEU A 23 -4.28 -15.13 -0.70
C LEU A 23 -4.78 -15.30 -2.14
N GLN A 24 -5.02 -14.19 -2.84
CA GLN A 24 -5.56 -14.11 -4.21
C GLN A 24 -6.99 -14.66 -4.35
N ASP A 25 -7.79 -14.57 -3.29
CA ASP A 25 -9.22 -14.91 -3.29
C ASP A 25 -9.94 -14.29 -2.08
N GLN A 26 -11.27 -14.31 -2.08
CA GLN A 26 -12.12 -13.79 -0.99
C GLN A 26 -12.27 -14.81 0.16
N TYR A 27 -11.18 -15.06 0.88
CA TYR A 27 -11.20 -16.01 2.00
C TYR A 27 -11.67 -15.42 3.33
N PHE A 28 -11.47 -14.13 3.54
CA PHE A 28 -11.84 -13.43 4.77
C PHE A 28 -12.87 -12.36 4.49
N SER A 29 -13.87 -12.27 5.37
CA SER A 29 -14.76 -11.13 5.49
C SER A 29 -14.44 -10.33 6.76
N ALA A 30 -14.94 -9.10 6.84
CA ALA A 30 -14.86 -8.29 8.06
C ALA A 30 -15.45 -9.01 9.28
N VAL A 31 -16.50 -9.81 9.08
CA VAL A 31 -17.13 -10.61 10.15
C VAL A 31 -16.18 -11.68 10.66
N ASP A 32 -15.47 -12.38 9.77
CA ASP A 32 -14.51 -13.41 10.17
C ASP A 32 -13.35 -12.80 10.97
N LEU A 33 -12.85 -11.65 10.53
CA LEU A 33 -11.78 -10.94 11.25
C LEU A 33 -12.25 -10.42 12.60
N ALA A 34 -13.50 -9.94 12.71
CA ALA A 34 -14.09 -9.51 13.97
C ALA A 34 -14.23 -10.67 14.97
N GLN A 35 -14.63 -11.86 14.50
CA GLN A 35 -14.67 -13.06 15.35
C GLN A 35 -13.28 -13.48 15.84
N ILE A 36 -12.26 -13.35 14.99
CA ILE A 36 -10.86 -13.61 15.39
C ILE A 36 -10.42 -12.60 16.46
N ALA A 37 -10.75 -11.32 16.29
CA ALA A 37 -10.46 -10.27 17.27
C ALA A 37 -11.14 -10.53 18.62
N GLU A 38 -12.44 -10.82 18.62
CA GLU A 38 -13.20 -11.12 19.84
C GLU A 38 -12.62 -12.32 20.58
N ARG A 39 -12.24 -13.38 19.85
CA ARG A 39 -11.59 -14.54 20.46
C ARG A 39 -10.25 -14.19 21.09
N LEU A 40 -9.47 -13.30 20.47
CA LEU A 40 -8.20 -12.84 21.03
C LEU A 40 -8.43 -12.01 22.29
N ASP A 41 -9.42 -11.13 22.31
CA ASP A 41 -9.76 -10.35 23.50
C ASP A 41 -10.19 -11.25 24.67
N VAL A 42 -10.95 -12.32 24.39
CA VAL A 42 -11.33 -13.32 25.41
C VAL A 42 -10.09 -14.05 25.93
N GLN A 43 -9.18 -14.49 25.05
CA GLN A 43 -7.95 -15.16 25.46
C GLN A 43 -7.05 -14.25 26.30
N GLU A 44 -6.86 -12.99 25.88
CA GLU A 44 -6.11 -11.98 26.63
C GLU A 44 -6.73 -11.75 28.01
N ARG A 45 -8.07 -11.71 28.09
CA ARG A 45 -8.79 -11.62 29.38
C ARG A 45 -8.53 -12.83 30.27
N GLU A 46 -8.59 -14.03 29.72
CA GLU A 46 -8.35 -15.27 30.47
C GLU A 46 -6.91 -15.32 31.02
N TYR A 47 -5.93 -14.97 30.21
CA TYR A 47 -4.53 -14.86 30.66
C TYR A 47 -4.35 -13.83 31.77
N MET A 48 -5.02 -12.68 31.68
CA MET A 48 -4.98 -11.67 32.73
C MET A 48 -5.69 -12.14 34.01
N ALA A 49 -6.74 -12.96 33.89
CA ALA A 49 -7.43 -13.56 35.04
C ALA A 49 -6.54 -14.56 35.79
N GLU A 50 -5.63 -15.27 35.10
CA GLU A 50 -4.63 -16.15 35.74
C GLU A 50 -3.66 -15.37 36.64
N GLY A 51 -3.37 -14.11 36.30
CA GLY A 51 -2.58 -13.18 37.12
C GLY A 51 -3.32 -12.64 38.36
N GLY A 52 -4.60 -12.97 38.52
CA GLY A 52 -5.45 -12.60 39.65
C GLY A 52 -6.57 -11.63 39.25
N VAL A 53 -7.82 -12.08 39.38
CA VAL A 53 -9.03 -11.32 39.02
C VAL A 53 -9.33 -10.08 39.91
N HIS A 54 -8.55 -9.89 40.97
CA HIS A 54 -8.71 -8.77 41.92
C HIS A 54 -7.64 -7.67 41.75
N THR A 55 -6.74 -7.83 40.78
CA THR A 55 -5.71 -6.83 40.51
C THR A 55 -6.30 -5.59 39.84
N GLN A 56 -5.67 -4.43 40.04
CA GLN A 56 -6.10 -3.20 39.39
C GLN A 56 -5.93 -3.29 37.87
N GLU A 57 -4.92 -4.04 37.39
CA GLU A 57 -4.69 -4.26 35.97
C GLU A 57 -5.86 -5.02 35.32
N TYR A 58 -6.41 -6.06 35.97
CA TYR A 58 -7.55 -6.80 35.44
C TYR A 58 -8.83 -5.95 35.41
N GLN A 59 -9.07 -5.14 36.45
CA GLN A 59 -10.22 -4.23 36.49
C GLN A 59 -10.14 -3.13 35.42
N GLN A 60 -8.93 -2.62 35.16
CA GLN A 60 -8.69 -1.63 34.10
C GLN A 60 -8.85 -2.26 32.71
N PHE A 61 -8.36 -3.49 32.51
CA PHE A 61 -8.52 -4.23 31.26
C PHE A 61 -10.00 -4.50 30.94
N LEU A 62 -10.84 -4.81 31.93
CA LEU A 62 -12.28 -5.00 31.73
C LEU A 62 -13.03 -3.73 31.32
N GLN A 63 -12.49 -2.55 31.65
CA GLN A 63 -13.10 -1.27 31.29
C GLN A 63 -12.62 -0.74 29.93
N GLN A 64 -11.54 -1.30 29.39
CA GLN A 64 -11.03 -0.90 28.08
C GLN A 64 -11.86 -1.53 26.96
N PRO A 65 -12.15 -0.77 25.89
CA PRO A 65 -12.69 -1.34 24.66
C PRO A 65 -11.68 -2.33 24.06
N SER A 66 -12.17 -3.21 23.18
CA SER A 66 -11.33 -4.16 22.45
C SER A 66 -10.12 -3.46 21.83
N SER A 67 -8.92 -3.96 22.12
CA SER A 67 -7.69 -3.45 21.51
C SER A 67 -7.43 -4.07 20.14
N ASN A 68 -8.11 -5.17 19.81
CA ASN A 68 -7.89 -5.96 18.60
C ASN A 68 -8.76 -5.53 17.41
N PHE A 69 -9.88 -4.89 17.69
CA PHE A 69 -10.84 -4.35 16.73
C PHE A 69 -11.45 -3.04 17.28
N ASP A 70 -11.46 -1.99 16.45
CA ASP A 70 -12.09 -0.70 16.76
C ASP A 70 -13.32 -0.45 15.85
N ASP A 71 -14.26 0.37 16.30
CA ASP A 71 -15.49 0.75 15.59
C ASP A 71 -15.19 1.43 14.24
N SER A 72 -13.97 1.94 14.07
CA SER A 72 -13.44 2.48 12.83
C SER A 72 -13.14 1.42 11.75
N GLY A 73 -13.18 0.12 12.07
CA GLY A 73 -12.86 -0.98 11.15
C GLY A 73 -11.37 -1.37 11.07
N PHE A 74 -10.56 -0.88 12.02
CA PHE A 74 -9.15 -1.23 12.12
C PHE A 74 -8.94 -2.56 12.86
N PHE A 75 -8.02 -3.38 12.37
CA PHE A 75 -7.64 -4.64 13.00
C PHE A 75 -6.17 -4.63 13.42
N SER A 76 -5.89 -5.17 14.61
CA SER A 76 -4.54 -5.26 15.15
C SER A 76 -3.66 -6.25 14.38
N VAL A 77 -2.34 -6.14 14.56
CA VAL A 77 -1.38 -7.09 14.00
C VAL A 77 -1.61 -8.52 14.49
N GLN A 78 -2.14 -8.71 15.70
CA GLN A 78 -2.42 -10.03 16.27
C GLN A 78 -3.57 -10.72 15.53
N VAL A 79 -4.59 -9.96 15.11
CA VAL A 79 -5.70 -10.48 14.28
C VAL A 79 -5.16 -10.99 12.95
N ILE A 80 -4.36 -10.17 12.25
CA ILE A 80 -3.73 -10.56 10.97
C ILE A 80 -2.86 -11.81 11.16
N SER A 81 -2.02 -11.84 12.20
CA SER A 81 -1.15 -12.98 12.49
C SER A 81 -1.95 -14.26 12.74
N ASN A 82 -3.04 -14.20 13.51
CA ASN A 82 -3.88 -15.37 13.78
C ASN A 82 -4.68 -15.83 12.57
N ALA A 83 -5.17 -14.90 11.74
CA ALA A 83 -5.82 -15.24 10.48
C ALA A 83 -4.87 -16.03 9.55
N LEU A 84 -3.61 -15.59 9.45
CA LEU A 84 -2.57 -16.28 8.66
C LEU A 84 -2.19 -17.65 9.22
N LYS A 85 -2.15 -17.81 10.55
CA LYS A 85 -1.86 -19.10 11.20
C LYS A 85 -2.84 -20.20 10.81
N VAL A 86 -4.11 -19.88 10.55
CA VAL A 86 -5.10 -20.86 10.07
C VAL A 86 -4.66 -21.52 8.75
N TRP A 87 -3.91 -20.78 7.94
CA TRP A 87 -3.35 -21.23 6.66
C TRP A 87 -1.94 -21.84 6.78
N GLY A 88 -1.42 -21.99 8.00
CA GLY A 88 -0.03 -22.39 8.22
C GLY A 88 0.97 -21.34 7.70
N LEU A 89 0.57 -20.07 7.71
CA LEU A 89 1.42 -18.94 7.35
C LEU A 89 1.89 -18.22 8.61
N ASP A 90 3.19 -17.96 8.66
CA ASP A 90 3.84 -17.20 9.73
C ASP A 90 4.12 -15.78 9.25
N MET A 91 3.84 -14.81 10.13
CA MET A 91 4.08 -13.40 9.92
C MET A 91 5.24 -12.95 10.81
N ILE A 92 6.39 -12.67 10.20
CA ILE A 92 7.63 -12.35 10.93
C ILE A 92 8.01 -10.88 10.70
N PRO A 93 8.24 -10.08 11.75
CA PRO A 93 8.68 -8.70 11.59
C PRO A 93 10.02 -8.61 10.84
N TYR A 94 10.07 -7.76 9.82
CA TYR A 94 11.24 -7.60 8.94
C TYR A 94 12.48 -7.06 9.69
N ASN A 95 12.27 -6.33 10.79
CA ASN A 95 13.34 -5.83 11.66
C ASN A 95 13.79 -6.84 12.72
N SER A 96 13.15 -8.02 12.81
CA SER A 96 13.53 -9.02 13.81
C SER A 96 14.93 -9.59 13.56
N PRO A 97 15.60 -10.12 14.59
CA PRO A 97 16.88 -10.80 14.46
C PRO A 97 16.73 -12.26 13.95
N SER A 98 15.52 -12.70 13.60
CA SER A 98 15.29 -14.04 13.08
C SER A 98 16.07 -14.28 11.78
N ASP A 99 16.60 -15.49 11.60
CA ASP A 99 17.29 -15.90 10.37
C ASP A 99 16.42 -15.65 9.13
N GLN A 100 15.12 -15.87 9.26
CA GLN A 100 14.13 -15.67 8.18
C GLN A 100 13.98 -14.20 7.79
N ALA A 101 14.05 -13.27 8.75
CA ALA A 101 14.01 -11.84 8.49
C ALA A 101 15.33 -11.33 7.92
N THR A 102 16.47 -11.86 8.39
CA THR A 102 17.79 -11.54 7.84
C THR A 102 17.92 -12.01 6.39
N GLU A 103 17.42 -13.21 6.07
CA GLU A 103 17.35 -13.70 4.69
C GLU A 103 16.50 -12.78 3.81
N ALA A 104 15.34 -12.34 4.30
CA ALA A 104 14.47 -11.41 3.58
C ALA A 104 15.13 -10.04 3.33
N ARG A 105 15.97 -9.56 4.27
CA ARG A 105 16.76 -8.34 4.09
C ARG A 105 17.86 -8.47 3.06
N ASN A 106 18.56 -9.61 3.06
CA ASN A 106 19.66 -9.86 2.13
C ASN A 106 19.17 -10.13 0.71
N ASN A 107 18.10 -10.92 0.57
CA ASN A 107 17.53 -11.34 -0.71
C ASN A 107 15.99 -11.25 -0.68
N PRO A 108 15.41 -10.04 -0.81
CA PRO A 108 13.96 -9.86 -0.77
C PRO A 108 13.23 -10.58 -1.92
N THR A 109 13.89 -10.75 -3.07
CA THR A 109 13.35 -11.41 -4.27
C THR A 109 13.08 -12.91 -4.11
N ASN A 110 13.72 -13.56 -3.13
CA ASN A 110 13.51 -14.98 -2.79
C ASN A 110 12.27 -15.20 -1.91
N GLN A 111 11.71 -14.14 -1.35
CA GLN A 111 10.48 -14.24 -0.57
C GLN A 111 9.27 -14.38 -1.49
N ARG A 112 8.13 -14.80 -0.92
CA ARG A 112 6.88 -14.97 -1.68
C ARG A 112 5.94 -13.80 -1.48
N ALA A 113 5.92 -13.22 -0.27
CA ALA A 113 5.08 -12.08 0.03
C ALA A 113 5.56 -11.31 1.26
N PHE A 114 5.15 -10.05 1.32
CA PHE A 114 5.29 -9.15 2.46
C PHE A 114 3.93 -8.54 2.78
N ILE A 115 3.73 -8.22 4.06
CA ILE A 115 2.65 -7.35 4.52
C ILE A 115 3.28 -6.09 5.09
N CYS A 116 2.72 -4.95 4.76
CA CYS A 116 3.17 -3.66 5.25
C CYS A 116 2.03 -2.97 6.01
N ASN A 117 2.39 -2.29 7.09
CA ASN A 117 1.50 -1.42 7.85
C ASN A 117 2.07 -0.02 7.96
N PHE A 118 1.26 0.98 7.65
CA PHE A 118 1.56 2.38 7.96
C PHE A 118 0.35 3.10 8.48
N ARG A 119 0.49 3.72 9.66
CA ARG A 119 -0.55 4.53 10.30
C ARG A 119 -1.94 3.90 10.22
N GLN A 120 -2.05 2.63 10.61
CA GLN A 120 -3.29 1.84 10.62
C GLN A 120 -3.80 1.38 9.24
N HIS A 121 -3.00 1.48 8.18
CA HIS A 121 -3.33 0.93 6.86
C HIS A 121 -2.51 -0.31 6.54
N TRP A 122 -3.18 -1.40 6.19
CA TRP A 122 -2.56 -2.68 5.80
C TRP A 122 -2.58 -2.88 4.29
N PHE A 123 -1.47 -3.31 3.71
CA PHE A 123 -1.42 -3.78 2.33
C PHE A 123 -0.42 -4.91 2.12
N ALA A 124 -0.66 -5.70 1.08
CA ALA A 124 0.17 -6.85 0.72
C ALA A 124 1.04 -6.54 -0.50
N ILE A 125 2.27 -7.06 -0.48
CA ILE A 125 3.16 -7.13 -1.63
C ILE A 125 3.39 -8.60 -1.91
N ARG A 126 2.93 -9.11 -3.07
CA ARG A 126 2.99 -10.54 -3.39
C ARG A 126 3.75 -10.77 -4.69
N LYS A 127 4.57 -11.82 -4.71
CA LYS A 127 5.18 -12.35 -5.92
C LYS A 127 4.17 -13.23 -6.65
N LEU A 128 3.86 -12.88 -7.89
CA LEU A 128 2.99 -13.64 -8.79
C LEU A 128 3.77 -13.94 -10.07
N GLY A 129 3.90 -15.22 -10.38
CA GLY A 129 4.84 -15.74 -11.36
C GLY A 129 6.27 -15.36 -11.00
N ASN A 130 6.89 -14.54 -11.84
CA ASN A 130 8.25 -14.04 -11.65
C ASN A 130 8.31 -12.54 -11.37
N GLN A 131 7.18 -11.92 -11.01
CA GLN A 131 7.08 -10.47 -10.84
C GLN A 131 6.43 -10.12 -9.49
N TRP A 132 6.78 -8.95 -8.96
CA TRP A 132 6.23 -8.44 -7.71
C TRP A 132 5.10 -7.47 -7.98
N PHE A 133 4.07 -7.54 -7.14
CA PHE A 133 2.94 -6.63 -7.22
C PHE A 133 2.66 -6.02 -5.85
N ASN A 134 2.51 -4.71 -5.82
CA ASN A 134 1.91 -3.99 -4.70
C ASN A 134 0.38 -4.04 -4.88
N LEU A 135 -0.27 -4.71 -3.93
CA LEU A 135 -1.71 -4.95 -3.90
C LEU A 135 -2.38 -4.06 -2.85
N ASN A 136 -1.92 -2.82 -2.73
CA ASN A 136 -2.55 -1.84 -1.86
C ASN A 136 -3.98 -1.59 -2.33
N SER A 137 -4.95 -1.87 -1.45
CA SER A 137 -6.38 -1.73 -1.70
C SER A 137 -6.83 -0.29 -2.00
N LEU A 138 -6.01 0.71 -1.62
CA LEU A 138 -6.19 2.11 -2.00
C LEU A 138 -5.78 2.38 -3.45
N LEU A 139 -5.18 1.44 -4.17
CA LEU A 139 -4.88 1.61 -5.58
C LEU A 139 -6.06 1.18 -6.45
N THR A 140 -6.17 1.85 -7.59
CA THR A 140 -7.12 1.47 -8.66
C THR A 140 -6.89 0.06 -9.21
N GLY A 141 -5.70 -0.53 -8.99
CA GLY A 141 -5.34 -1.87 -9.39
C GLY A 141 -3.94 -2.27 -8.90
N PRO A 142 -3.47 -3.48 -9.24
CA PRO A 142 -2.15 -3.96 -8.84
C PRO A 142 -1.02 -3.13 -9.49
N GLU A 143 -0.06 -2.69 -8.69
CA GLU A 143 1.14 -1.97 -9.15
C GLU A 143 2.31 -2.94 -9.33
N LEU A 144 2.90 -2.96 -10.51
CA LEU A 144 4.05 -3.79 -10.84
C LEU A 144 5.33 -3.22 -10.20
N ILE A 145 6.02 -4.06 -9.44
CA ILE A 145 7.31 -3.78 -8.84
C ILE A 145 8.36 -4.68 -9.50
N SER A 146 9.45 -4.07 -9.98
CA SER A 146 10.59 -4.82 -10.49
C SER A 146 11.48 -5.33 -9.35
N ASP A 147 12.21 -6.42 -9.58
CA ASP A 147 13.13 -7.01 -8.58
C ASP A 147 14.17 -6.00 -8.07
N THR A 148 14.68 -5.14 -8.96
CA THR A 148 15.65 -4.10 -8.60
C THR A 148 15.01 -2.96 -7.80
N TYR A 149 13.73 -2.67 -8.05
CA TYR A 149 12.99 -1.65 -7.32
C TYR A 149 12.47 -2.15 -5.96
N LEU A 150 12.20 -3.45 -5.81
CA LEU A 150 11.64 -4.02 -4.58
C LEU A 150 12.50 -3.71 -3.34
N SER A 151 13.81 -3.89 -3.43
CA SER A 151 14.72 -3.63 -2.30
C SER A 151 14.71 -2.15 -1.90
N LEU A 152 14.71 -1.25 -2.89
CA LEU A 152 14.63 0.19 -2.67
C LEU A 152 13.28 0.57 -2.06
N PHE A 153 12.19 -0.01 -2.58
CA PHE A 153 10.84 0.22 -2.09
C PHE A 153 10.71 -0.20 -0.62
N LEU A 154 11.13 -1.41 -0.25
CA LEU A 154 11.11 -1.87 1.14
C LEU A 154 11.98 -0.97 2.04
N THR A 155 13.14 -0.52 1.56
CA THR A 155 14.01 0.40 2.31
C THR A 155 13.34 1.74 2.56
N GLN A 156 12.67 2.30 1.54
CA GLN A 156 11.91 3.53 1.66
C GLN A 156 10.79 3.39 2.69
N LEU A 157 10.02 2.29 2.63
CA LEU A 157 8.97 2.01 3.60
C LEU A 157 9.52 1.97 5.04
N GLN A 158 10.68 1.34 5.26
CA GLN A 158 11.30 1.35 6.60
C GLN A 158 11.67 2.77 7.06
N GLN A 159 12.20 3.61 6.18
CA GLN A 159 12.60 4.99 6.50
C GLN A 159 11.39 5.87 6.82
N GLU A 160 10.28 5.66 6.12
CA GLU A 160 9.01 6.35 6.38
C GLU A 160 8.32 5.86 7.67
N GLY A 161 8.81 4.76 8.27
CA GLY A 161 8.31 4.22 9.54
C GLY A 161 7.25 3.13 9.38
N TYR A 162 7.17 2.49 8.21
CA TYR A 162 6.28 1.35 7.99
C TYR A 162 6.76 0.14 8.79
N SER A 163 5.81 -0.59 9.36
CA SER A 163 6.06 -1.92 9.91
C SER A 163 5.91 -2.94 8.79
N ILE A 164 7.03 -3.55 8.40
CA ILE A 164 7.07 -4.56 7.35
C ILE A 164 7.17 -5.94 7.99
N PHE A 165 6.43 -6.90 7.43
CA PHE A 165 6.40 -8.29 7.86
C PHE A 165 6.63 -9.20 6.66
N VAL A 166 7.55 -10.15 6.79
CA VAL A 166 7.76 -11.20 5.80
C VAL A 166 6.79 -12.35 6.09
N ILE A 167 6.12 -12.83 5.04
CA ILE A 167 5.20 -13.97 5.15
C ILE A 167 5.93 -15.24 4.74
N LYS A 168 5.93 -16.22 5.65
CA LYS A 168 6.60 -17.51 5.49
C LYS A 168 5.57 -18.63 5.59
N GLY A 169 5.79 -19.69 4.83
CA GLY A 169 4.85 -20.80 4.70
C GLY A 169 4.35 -21.01 3.27
N ARG A 170 3.38 -21.91 3.12
CA ARG A 170 2.86 -22.32 1.80
C ARG A 170 1.61 -21.51 1.45
N ILE A 171 1.82 -20.39 0.78
CA ILE A 171 0.73 -19.58 0.22
C ILE A 171 0.01 -20.40 -0.86
N PRO A 172 -1.33 -20.39 -0.91
CA PRO A 172 -2.08 -21.11 -1.95
C PRO A 172 -1.71 -20.64 -3.36
N ASP A 173 -1.61 -21.61 -4.26
CA ASP A 173 -1.40 -21.36 -5.68
C ASP A 173 -2.67 -20.74 -6.28
N CYS A 174 -2.52 -19.78 -7.19
CA CYS A 174 -3.64 -19.08 -7.81
C CYS A 174 -3.48 -19.06 -9.33
N GLU A 175 -4.59 -18.86 -10.05
CA GLU A 175 -4.59 -18.79 -11.52
C GLU A 175 -3.68 -17.67 -12.04
N ALA A 176 -3.67 -16.52 -11.35
CA ALA A 176 -2.79 -15.40 -11.65
C ALA A 176 -1.31 -15.81 -11.69
N ASP A 177 -0.87 -16.60 -10.71
CA ASP A 177 0.52 -17.08 -10.62
C ASP A 177 0.89 -17.99 -11.80
N GLN A 178 -0.02 -18.85 -12.23
CA GLN A 178 0.22 -19.75 -13.37
C GLN A 178 0.29 -18.98 -14.69
N LEU A 179 -0.63 -18.04 -14.90
CA LEU A 179 -0.68 -17.23 -16.12
C LEU A 179 0.52 -16.28 -16.22
N LEU A 180 0.91 -15.64 -15.13
CA LEU A 180 2.04 -14.71 -15.10
C LEU A 180 3.40 -15.39 -15.26
N LYS A 181 3.50 -16.70 -15.05
CA LYS A 181 4.68 -17.50 -15.44
C LYS A 181 4.80 -17.66 -16.95
N LEU A 182 3.66 -17.73 -17.65
CA LEU A 182 3.61 -17.90 -19.10
C LEU A 182 3.72 -16.56 -19.83
N ILE A 183 3.01 -15.55 -19.33
CA ILE A 183 2.90 -14.23 -19.94
C ILE A 183 3.16 -13.18 -18.85
N PRO A 184 4.39 -12.63 -18.77
CA PRO A 184 4.71 -11.57 -17.83
C PRO A 184 3.78 -10.36 -18.02
N ALA A 185 3.34 -9.76 -16.92
CA ALA A 185 2.58 -8.53 -16.96
C ALA A 185 3.46 -7.36 -17.43
N VAL A 186 2.92 -6.55 -18.32
CA VAL A 186 3.49 -5.26 -18.73
C VAL A 186 2.57 -4.17 -18.22
N GLN A 187 3.08 -3.31 -17.35
CA GLN A 187 2.35 -2.15 -16.87
C GLN A 187 2.83 -0.89 -17.59
N THR A 188 1.97 -0.34 -18.45
CA THR A 188 2.24 0.90 -19.21
C THR A 188 1.85 2.16 -18.43
N VAL A 189 0.87 2.05 -17.51
CA VAL A 189 0.37 3.14 -16.68
C VAL A 189 0.36 2.69 -15.22
N LYS A 190 0.96 3.50 -14.35
CA LYS A 190 0.98 3.26 -12.89
C LYS A 190 -0.42 3.54 -12.31
N PRO A 191 -0.97 2.66 -11.45
CA PRO A 191 -2.28 2.87 -10.86
C PRO A 191 -2.28 4.07 -9.92
N SER A 192 -3.36 4.85 -9.96
CA SER A 192 -3.58 5.98 -9.04
C SER A 192 -4.18 5.52 -7.72
N LEU A 193 -3.95 6.31 -6.67
CA LEU A 193 -4.64 6.17 -5.39
C LEU A 193 -6.13 6.56 -5.55
N LEU A 194 -7.00 5.78 -4.93
CA LEU A 194 -8.40 6.07 -4.74
C LEU A 194 -8.47 7.22 -3.72
N VAL A 195 -8.85 8.40 -4.19
CA VAL A 195 -9.12 9.55 -3.31
C VAL A 195 -10.50 9.35 -2.69
N ASP A 196 -10.63 9.52 -1.37
CA ASP A 196 -11.92 9.46 -0.68
C ASP A 196 -12.92 10.43 -1.32
N PRO A 197 -14.17 10.01 -1.61
CA PRO A 197 -15.20 10.92 -2.12
C PRO A 197 -15.53 12.05 -1.14
N ASP A 198 -15.27 11.88 0.16
CA ASP A 198 -15.47 12.93 1.19
C ASP A 198 -14.38 14.03 1.17
N SER A 199 -13.36 13.89 0.33
CA SER A 199 -12.41 14.98 0.03
C SER A 199 -12.88 15.89 -1.11
N GLN A 200 -14.06 15.61 -1.72
CA GLN A 200 -14.54 16.34 -2.90
C GLN A 200 -15.41 17.57 -2.61
N SER A 201 -15.32 18.22 -1.45
CA SER A 201 -15.99 19.50 -1.26
C SER A 201 -15.15 20.75 -1.53
N GLU A 202 -13.81 20.69 -1.72
CA GLU A 202 -13.06 21.94 -2.00
C GLU A 202 -11.93 21.89 -3.06
N ASP A 203 -11.43 20.74 -3.54
CA ASP A 203 -10.20 20.74 -4.38
C ASP A 203 -10.36 20.44 -5.88
N ASN A 204 -11.60 20.28 -6.39
CA ASN A 204 -11.82 20.07 -7.83
C ASN A 204 -11.82 21.35 -8.68
N SER A 205 -11.63 22.54 -8.08
CA SER A 205 -11.46 23.81 -8.80
C SER A 205 -9.99 24.22 -9.01
N ASN A 206 -9.04 23.57 -8.34
CA ASN A 206 -7.62 23.96 -8.43
C ASN A 206 -6.86 23.24 -9.53
N SER A 207 -7.25 22.03 -9.92
CA SER A 207 -6.56 21.28 -10.98
C SER A 207 -6.71 21.93 -12.36
N SER A 208 -7.90 22.43 -12.70
CA SER A 208 -8.11 23.18 -13.95
C SER A 208 -7.34 24.51 -13.94
N ASN A 209 -7.35 25.22 -12.81
CA ASN A 209 -6.63 26.50 -12.69
C ASN A 209 -5.11 26.35 -12.79
N ILE A 210 -4.53 25.27 -12.26
CA ILE A 210 -3.08 25.03 -12.39
C ILE A 210 -2.72 24.65 -13.82
N GLN A 211 -3.54 23.85 -14.51
CA GLN A 211 -3.32 23.51 -15.92
C GLN A 211 -3.47 24.73 -16.84
N ASP A 212 -4.52 25.54 -16.62
CA ASP A 212 -4.73 26.78 -17.36
C ASP A 212 -3.60 27.80 -17.09
N ALA A 213 -3.13 27.92 -15.84
CA ALA A 213 -2.00 28.79 -15.49
C ALA A 213 -0.69 28.32 -16.13
N LEU A 214 -0.43 27.02 -16.18
CA LEU A 214 0.76 26.46 -16.81
C LEU A 214 0.75 26.65 -18.33
N GLU A 215 -0.42 26.49 -18.96
CA GLU A 215 -0.60 26.69 -20.39
C GLU A 215 -0.52 28.17 -20.78
N GLN A 216 -1.05 29.07 -19.94
CA GLN A 216 -0.89 30.52 -20.11
C GLN A 216 0.56 30.97 -19.94
N SER A 217 1.30 30.45 -18.96
CA SER A 217 2.74 30.73 -18.84
C SER A 217 3.54 30.20 -20.04
N ARG A 218 3.17 29.03 -20.59
CA ARG A 218 3.82 28.49 -21.79
C ARG A 218 3.57 29.37 -23.01
N GLN A 219 2.33 29.82 -23.22
CA GLN A 219 1.97 30.72 -24.30
C GLN A 219 2.60 32.12 -24.17
N ALA A 220 2.74 32.63 -22.94
CA ALA A 220 3.41 33.91 -22.68
C ALA A 220 4.91 33.83 -23.01
N ALA A 221 5.58 32.75 -22.63
CA ALA A 221 6.99 32.53 -22.97
C ALA A 221 7.19 32.42 -24.50
N ASP A 222 6.30 31.72 -25.20
CA ASP A 222 6.37 31.60 -26.66
C ASP A 222 6.13 32.96 -27.36
N GLN A 223 5.24 33.81 -26.83
CA GLN A 223 4.99 35.16 -27.37
C GLN A 223 6.15 36.13 -27.11
N GLU A 224 6.78 36.05 -25.93
CA GLU A 224 7.99 36.82 -25.63
C GLU A 224 9.14 36.44 -26.57
N ASP A 225 9.31 35.15 -26.89
CA ASP A 225 10.38 34.70 -27.79
C ASP A 225 10.15 35.14 -29.25
N ILE A 226 8.89 35.12 -29.71
CA ILE A 226 8.50 35.62 -31.04
C ILE A 226 8.68 37.14 -31.14
N THR A 227 8.36 37.90 -30.09
CA THR A 227 8.53 39.35 -30.08
C THR A 227 10.00 39.74 -30.00
N LEU A 228 10.82 39.00 -29.24
CA LEU A 228 12.27 39.20 -29.20
C LEU A 228 12.92 38.91 -30.56
N GLN A 229 12.53 37.83 -31.24
CA GLN A 229 13.00 37.51 -32.59
C GLN A 229 12.64 38.59 -33.61
N ARG A 230 11.40 39.13 -33.55
CA ARG A 230 10.98 40.21 -34.44
C ARG A 230 11.75 41.51 -34.18
N ALA A 231 12.03 41.84 -32.91
CA ALA A 231 12.83 43.01 -32.56
C ALA A 231 14.29 42.87 -33.04
N LEU A 232 14.89 41.68 -32.89
CA LEU A 232 16.23 41.38 -33.39
C LEU A 232 16.29 41.47 -34.92
N GLN A 233 15.27 40.98 -35.63
CA GLN A 233 15.21 41.07 -37.09
C GLN A 233 15.08 42.52 -37.59
N MET A 234 14.28 43.34 -36.92
CA MET A 234 14.17 44.78 -37.24
C MET A 234 15.48 45.54 -37.00
N SER A 235 16.26 45.16 -35.99
CA SER A 235 17.62 45.71 -35.79
C SER A 235 18.63 45.26 -36.85
N MET A 236 18.48 44.06 -37.41
CA MET A 236 19.34 43.54 -38.48
C MET A 236 18.99 44.12 -39.86
N GLU A 237 17.74 44.52 -40.08
CA GLU A 237 17.29 45.24 -41.29
C GLU A 237 17.59 46.75 -41.23
N GLY A 238 17.96 47.27 -40.06
CA GLY A 238 18.40 48.65 -39.83
C GLY A 238 19.86 48.91 -40.22
N LYS A 239 20.22 48.79 -41.50
CA LYS A 239 21.50 49.26 -42.05
C LYS A 239 21.34 50.71 -42.57
N SER A 240 21.93 51.65 -41.83
CA SER A 240 22.43 52.99 -42.20
C SER A 240 21.61 53.87 -43.17
N PRO A 241 21.11 55.04 -42.74
CA PRO A 241 21.05 56.20 -43.59
C PRO A 241 22.34 57.02 -43.48
N ASN A 242 22.95 57.28 -44.63
CA ASN A 242 23.97 58.30 -44.84
C ASN A 242 23.52 59.66 -44.30
N LEU A 243 24.35 60.31 -43.48
CA LEU A 243 24.96 61.64 -43.68
C LEU A 243 25.71 62.08 -42.41
#